data_AF-A0A7V5G720-F1
#
_entry.id   AF-A0A7V5G720-F1
#
_cell.length_a   1.000
_cell.length_b   1.000
_cell.length_c   1.000
_cell.angle_alpha   90.00
_cell.angle_beta   90.00
_cell.angle_gamma   90.00
#
_symmetry.space_group_name_H-M   'P 1'
#
loop_
_entity.id
_entity.type
_entity.pdbx_description
1 polymer ?
#
loop_
_entity_poly.entity_id
_entity_poly.type
_entity_poly.pdbx_seq_one_letter_code
_entity_poly.pdbx_strand_id
1 'polypeptide(L)'
;MPADMNDYFKKKQPNSGGGDNKTPPNLKRVSNNNGGGKQVSQWIFIILAIIVALVFLKPFTIINSGEVGIKVRTGKFAETPLKAGLHFYIPILERIIPVNTRIRLITYSDTHRRTIGDNYSTSLSKGGFEGGLKRNPAIQVLDQRGLTVSIDIAVQYSLRAESAPKTIEKWGSSWEEKIINSKVREVVRDVVGKYPAEKLPEMRNEIASAIQTKVSEKINALEGKPVVLSSVELRNIVLPPKIKAKIEQVQAAKQDVTIAEQQKEKAKQQAQKNAEIAKG
;
A
#
# COMPACT_ATOMS: atom_id res chain seq x y z
N MET A 1 -52.61 -27.25 -19.15
CA MET A 1 -53.34 -26.09 -19.68
C MET A 1 -54.65 -25.97 -18.92
N PRO A 2 -54.94 -24.82 -18.29
CA PRO A 2 -56.32 -24.40 -18.09
C PRO A 2 -56.53 -23.00 -18.66
N ALA A 3 -57.40 -22.92 -19.67
CA ALA A 3 -58.32 -21.81 -19.79
C ALA A 3 -59.48 -22.11 -18.83
N ASP A 4 -60.00 -21.14 -18.09
CA ASP A 4 -60.95 -20.18 -18.62
C ASP A 4 -61.53 -19.37 -17.45
N MET A 5 -61.69 -18.09 -17.74
CA MET A 5 -62.22 -17.05 -16.90
C MET A 5 -63.68 -16.91 -17.32
N ASN A 6 -64.67 -17.24 -16.48
CA ASN A 6 -66.04 -16.67 -16.49
C ASN A 6 -67.01 -17.44 -15.59
N ASP A 7 -66.95 -17.11 -14.31
CA ASP A 7 -68.08 -17.10 -13.39
C ASP A 7 -67.67 -16.03 -12.37
N TYR A 8 -68.37 -14.92 -12.21
CA TYR A 8 -69.43 -14.81 -11.22
C TYR A 8 -70.24 -13.55 -11.51
N PHE A 9 -71.24 -13.70 -12.39
CA PHE A 9 -72.47 -12.93 -12.23
C PHE A 9 -73.25 -13.53 -11.06
N LYS A 10 -73.63 -12.74 -10.05
CA LYS A 10 -75.01 -12.70 -9.55
C LYS A 10 -75.27 -11.68 -8.43
N LYS A 11 -76.23 -10.80 -8.75
CA LYS A 11 -77.49 -10.59 -8.00
C LYS A 11 -77.48 -9.52 -6.90
N LYS A 12 -78.10 -8.38 -7.20
CA LYS A 12 -79.30 -7.92 -6.46
C LYS A 12 -80.17 -6.98 -7.32
N GLN A 13 -81.47 -7.22 -7.18
CA GLN A 13 -82.61 -6.70 -7.92
C GLN A 13 -82.92 -5.21 -7.68
N PRO A 14 -83.78 -4.61 -8.53
CA PRO A 14 -84.20 -3.21 -8.48
C PRO A 14 -85.34 -3.00 -7.48
N ASN A 15 -85.55 -1.77 -7.03
CA ASN A 15 -86.86 -1.35 -6.57
C ASN A 15 -87.21 0.04 -7.11
N SER A 16 -88.42 0.14 -7.64
CA SER A 16 -89.00 1.23 -8.40
C SER A 16 -90.16 1.83 -7.61
N GLY A 17 -90.38 3.13 -7.76
CA GLY A 17 -91.55 3.87 -7.29
C GLY A 17 -91.10 5.16 -6.59
N GLY A 18 -91.50 6.37 -6.99
CA GLY A 18 -92.48 6.85 -7.96
C GLY A 18 -92.91 8.26 -7.50
N GLY A 19 -93.24 9.16 -8.42
CA GLY A 19 -94.08 10.33 -8.14
C GLY A 19 -93.44 11.72 -8.31
N ASP A 20 -93.93 12.43 -9.33
CA ASP A 20 -93.66 13.81 -9.77
C ASP A 20 -93.92 14.94 -8.75
N ASN A 21 -93.14 16.04 -8.81
CA ASN A 21 -93.58 17.30 -9.47
C ASN A 21 -92.58 18.47 -9.35
N LYS A 22 -92.32 19.09 -10.51
CA LYS A 22 -92.06 20.52 -10.85
C LYS A 22 -91.34 21.44 -9.86
N THR A 23 -90.23 22.08 -10.32
CA THR A 23 -90.06 23.55 -10.61
C THR A 23 -88.56 23.85 -10.87
N PRO A 24 -88.14 24.55 -11.96
CA PRO A 24 -86.78 25.10 -12.11
C PRO A 24 -86.75 26.59 -11.72
N PRO A 25 -85.62 27.35 -11.72
CA PRO A 25 -84.20 27.01 -11.72
C PRO A 25 -83.42 27.72 -10.58
N ASN A 26 -82.23 27.25 -10.22
CA ASN A 26 -81.14 28.15 -9.82
C ASN A 26 -79.81 27.41 -9.96
N LEU A 27 -79.16 27.57 -11.11
CA LEU A 27 -77.73 27.26 -11.23
C LEU A 27 -76.99 28.22 -10.31
N LYS A 28 -76.75 27.80 -9.06
CA LYS A 28 -75.57 28.28 -8.35
C LYS A 28 -74.39 27.91 -9.25
N ARG A 29 -73.84 28.93 -9.93
CA ARG A 29 -72.50 28.86 -10.50
C ARG A 29 -71.60 28.35 -9.38
N VAL A 30 -71.23 27.07 -9.48
CA VAL A 30 -70.04 26.57 -8.81
C VAL A 30 -68.93 27.47 -9.35
N SER A 31 -68.51 28.40 -8.50
CA SER A 31 -67.25 29.09 -8.68
C SER A 31 -66.22 27.97 -8.72
N ASN A 32 -65.84 27.57 -9.93
CA ASN A 32 -64.69 26.75 -10.17
C ASN A 32 -63.51 27.62 -9.80
N ASN A 33 -63.18 27.61 -8.50
CA ASN A 33 -61.95 28.14 -7.99
C ASN A 33 -60.86 27.21 -8.52
N ASN A 34 -60.54 27.35 -9.81
CA ASN A 34 -59.25 26.99 -10.39
C ASN A 34 -58.20 27.94 -9.79
N GLY A 35 -58.06 27.88 -8.47
CA GLY A 35 -57.01 28.49 -7.67
C GLY A 35 -56.31 27.34 -6.97
N GLY A 36 -55.41 26.69 -7.68
CA GLY A 36 -54.73 25.51 -7.13
C GLY A 36 -54.03 24.60 -8.14
N GLY A 37 -53.86 25.01 -9.39
CA GLY A 37 -52.71 24.51 -10.13
C GLY A 37 -51.49 24.97 -9.34
N LYS A 38 -50.89 24.09 -8.53
CA LYS A 38 -49.67 24.37 -7.80
C LYS A 38 -48.64 24.76 -8.85
N GLN A 39 -48.49 26.07 -9.11
CA GLN A 39 -47.37 26.61 -9.86
C GLN A 39 -46.16 26.14 -9.10
N VAL A 40 -45.54 25.07 -9.60
CA VAL A 40 -44.26 24.60 -9.12
C VAL A 40 -43.35 25.79 -9.36
N SER A 41 -43.00 26.49 -8.28
CA SER A 41 -42.24 27.74 -8.35
C SER A 41 -40.98 27.48 -9.16
N GLN A 42 -40.63 28.38 -10.09
CA GLN A 42 -39.46 28.22 -10.97
C GLN A 42 -38.17 27.89 -10.18
N TRP A 43 -38.10 28.34 -8.93
CA TRP A 43 -37.09 28.02 -7.93
C TRP A 43 -36.92 26.51 -7.66
N ILE A 44 -37.98 25.69 -7.73
CA ILE A 44 -37.91 24.23 -7.55
C ILE A 44 -37.11 23.58 -8.67
N PHE A 45 -37.26 24.04 -9.93
CA PHE A 45 -36.46 23.53 -11.04
C PHE A 45 -34.99 23.93 -10.90
N ILE A 46 -34.70 25.14 -10.39
CA ILE A 46 -33.34 25.59 -10.10
C ILE A 46 -32.71 24.73 -8.99
N ILE A 47 -33.44 24.49 -7.90
CA ILE A 47 -32.98 23.62 -6.80
C ILE A 47 -32.74 22.19 -7.30
N LEU A 48 -33.66 21.65 -8.11
CA LEU A 48 -33.51 20.32 -8.70
C LEU A 48 -32.28 20.25 -9.62
N ALA A 49 -32.04 21.27 -10.45
CA ALA A 49 -30.86 21.35 -11.29
C ALA A 49 -29.55 21.43 -10.47
N ILE A 50 -29.55 22.17 -9.36
CA ILE A 50 -28.41 22.23 -8.43
C ILE A 50 -28.16 20.87 -7.78
N ILE A 51 -29.22 20.17 -7.33
CA ILE A 51 -29.09 18.84 -6.73
C ILE A 51 -28.54 17.84 -7.77
N VAL A 52 -29.09 17.85 -9.00
CA VAL A 52 -28.60 17.01 -10.10
C VAL A 52 -27.13 17.33 -10.41
N ALA A 53 -26.75 18.61 -10.43
CA ALA A 53 -25.37 19.03 -10.62
C ALA A 53 -24.45 18.55 -9.50
N LEU A 54 -24.87 18.62 -8.23
CA LEU A 54 -24.09 18.12 -7.09
C LEU A 54 -23.90 16.60 -7.15
N VAL A 55 -24.94 15.86 -7.53
CA VAL A 55 -24.89 14.39 -7.70
C VAL A 55 -23.97 14.01 -8.87
N PHE A 56 -24.05 14.73 -9.99
CA PHE A 56 -23.29 14.43 -11.20
C PHE A 56 -21.82 14.86 -11.09
N LEU A 57 -21.55 16.04 -10.54
CA LEU A 57 -20.19 16.58 -10.43
C LEU A 57 -19.39 15.88 -9.32
N LYS A 58 -20.04 15.44 -8.21
CA LYS A 58 -19.35 14.92 -7.01
C LYS A 58 -18.22 15.86 -6.54
N PRO A 59 -18.56 17.09 -6.09
CA PRO A 59 -17.58 18.13 -5.76
C PRO A 59 -16.80 17.88 -4.45
N PHE A 60 -16.89 16.68 -3.88
CA PHE A 60 -16.22 16.32 -2.65
C PHE A 60 -15.49 14.99 -2.79
N THR A 61 -14.36 14.87 -2.11
CA THR A 61 -13.61 13.63 -1.94
C THR A 61 -13.23 13.46 -0.48
N ILE A 62 -13.12 12.21 -0.06
CA ILE A 62 -12.69 11.85 1.29
C ILE A 62 -11.28 11.28 1.17
N ILE A 63 -10.33 11.84 1.92
CA ILE A 63 -8.97 11.30 2.04
C ILE A 63 -8.88 10.56 3.37
N ASN A 64 -8.50 9.28 3.31
CA ASN A 64 -8.38 8.43 4.48
C ASN A 64 -7.09 8.73 5.25
N SER A 65 -7.04 8.30 6.52
CA SER A 65 -5.80 8.31 7.27
C SER A 65 -4.76 7.38 6.64
N GLY A 66 -3.50 7.82 6.56
CA GLY A 66 -2.42 7.13 5.86
C GLY A 66 -2.37 7.37 4.34
N GLU A 67 -3.20 8.28 3.84
CA GLU A 67 -3.15 8.79 2.47
C GLU A 67 -3.08 10.33 2.49
N VAL A 68 -2.53 10.90 1.43
CA VAL A 68 -2.56 12.34 1.15
C VAL A 68 -3.15 12.60 -0.22
N GLY A 69 -4.00 13.62 -0.32
CA GLY A 69 -4.57 14.04 -1.58
C GLY A 69 -3.65 15.04 -2.28
N ILE A 70 -3.22 14.72 -3.49
CA ILE A 70 -2.48 15.63 -4.36
C ILE A 70 -3.49 16.35 -5.26
N LYS A 71 -3.69 17.65 -5.03
CA LYS A 71 -4.57 18.47 -5.87
C LYS A 71 -3.83 18.89 -7.14
N VAL A 72 -4.43 18.61 -8.29
CA VAL A 72 -3.97 19.03 -9.62
C VAL A 72 -5.01 19.96 -10.22
N ARG A 73 -4.65 21.21 -10.51
CA ARG A 73 -5.52 22.19 -11.16
C ARG A 73 -4.99 22.49 -12.54
N THR A 74 -5.77 22.16 -13.58
CA THR A 74 -5.41 22.40 -15.00
C THR A 74 -3.97 21.98 -15.36
N GLY A 75 -3.50 20.85 -14.80
CA GLY A 75 -2.16 20.30 -15.04
C GLY A 75 -1.06 20.75 -14.07
N LYS A 76 -1.29 21.77 -13.23
CA LYS A 76 -0.34 22.20 -12.18
C LYS A 76 -0.60 21.46 -10.87
N PHE A 77 0.46 20.94 -10.26
CA PHE A 77 0.41 20.32 -8.94
C PHE A 77 0.37 21.39 -7.85
N ALA A 78 -0.53 21.25 -6.88
CA ALA A 78 -0.52 22.09 -5.69
C ALA A 78 0.64 21.68 -4.78
N GLU A 79 1.39 22.66 -4.26
CA GLU A 79 2.54 22.38 -3.40
C GLU A 79 2.16 21.76 -2.05
N THR A 80 0.99 22.13 -1.51
CA THR A 80 0.51 21.66 -0.23
C THR A 80 -0.36 20.40 -0.39
N PRO A 81 -0.01 19.28 0.25
CA PRO A 81 -0.83 18.08 0.22
C PRO A 81 -2.11 18.26 1.06
N LEU A 82 -3.21 17.70 0.59
CA LEU A 82 -4.45 17.60 1.34
C LEU A 82 -4.34 16.47 2.37
N LYS A 83 -4.49 16.82 3.65
CA LYS A 83 -4.48 15.86 4.77
C LYS A 83 -5.77 15.02 4.78
N ALA A 84 -5.83 14.03 5.67
CA ALA A 84 -7.05 13.24 5.87
C ALA A 84 -8.26 14.13 6.22
N GLY A 85 -9.42 13.83 5.63
CA GLY A 85 -10.64 14.62 5.80
C GLY A 85 -11.48 14.76 4.53
N LEU A 86 -12.61 15.45 4.67
CA LEU A 86 -13.50 15.83 3.56
C LEU A 86 -12.94 17.07 2.86
N HIS A 87 -12.69 16.96 1.55
CA HIS A 87 -12.19 18.06 0.73
C HIS A 87 -13.15 18.37 -0.41
N PHE A 88 -13.47 19.65 -0.56
CA PHE A 88 -14.26 20.15 -1.68
C PHE A 88 -13.33 20.62 -2.82
N TYR A 89 -13.72 20.31 -4.05
CA TYR A 89 -12.98 20.68 -5.25
C TYR A 89 -13.93 20.86 -6.44
N ILE A 90 -13.46 21.54 -7.48
CA ILE A 90 -14.24 21.79 -8.71
C ILE A 90 -13.84 20.72 -9.74
N PRO A 91 -14.65 19.66 -9.97
CA PRO A 91 -14.23 18.47 -10.71
C PRO A 91 -13.85 18.71 -12.18
N ILE A 92 -14.38 19.80 -12.76
CA ILE A 92 -14.10 20.20 -14.15
C ILE A 92 -12.66 20.75 -14.29
N LEU A 93 -12.15 21.44 -13.27
CA LEU A 93 -10.85 22.13 -13.31
C LEU A 93 -9.78 21.47 -12.42
N GLU A 94 -10.22 20.73 -11.41
CA GLU A 94 -9.40 20.18 -10.35
C GLU A 94 -9.59 18.67 -10.25
N ARG A 95 -8.50 17.94 -10.00
CA ARG A 95 -8.49 16.51 -9.72
C ARG A 95 -7.67 16.25 -8.47
N ILE A 96 -8.10 15.31 -7.64
CA ILE A 96 -7.36 14.91 -6.44
C ILE A 96 -6.87 13.48 -6.64
N ILE A 97 -5.57 13.29 -6.54
CA ILE A 97 -4.91 11.98 -6.64
C ILE A 97 -4.55 11.55 -5.22
N PRO A 98 -5.26 10.57 -4.62
CA PRO A 98 -4.87 10.02 -3.33
C PRO A 98 -3.57 9.23 -3.48
N VAL A 99 -2.62 9.49 -2.59
CA VAL A 99 -1.34 8.78 -2.55
C VAL A 99 -1.11 8.25 -1.15
N ASN A 100 -0.87 6.94 -1.05
CA ASN A 100 -0.64 6.27 0.21
C ASN A 100 0.75 6.58 0.78
N THR A 101 0.79 7.04 2.03
CA THR A 101 1.98 7.41 2.80
C THR A 101 2.23 6.44 3.96
N ARG A 102 1.58 5.27 3.96
CA ARG A 102 1.81 4.20 4.95
C ARG A 102 3.18 3.56 4.72
N ILE A 103 3.67 2.87 5.75
CA ILE A 103 4.90 2.08 5.65
C ILE A 103 4.68 0.93 4.66
N ARG A 104 5.64 0.73 3.77
CA ARG A 104 5.69 -0.32 2.76
C ARG A 104 6.97 -1.11 2.93
N LEU A 105 6.94 -2.37 2.52
CA LEU A 105 8.08 -3.26 2.52
C LEU A 105 8.40 -3.69 1.09
N ILE A 106 9.62 -3.37 0.63
CA ILE A 106 10.17 -3.92 -0.61
C ILE A 106 11.15 -5.04 -0.25
N THR A 107 10.97 -6.21 -0.85
CA THR A 107 11.85 -7.37 -0.63
C THR A 107 12.59 -7.72 -1.90
N TYR A 108 13.89 -7.93 -1.79
CA TYR A 108 14.76 -8.42 -2.84
C TYR A 108 15.08 -9.87 -2.52
N SER A 109 14.69 -10.79 -3.40
CA SER A 109 15.04 -12.21 -3.24
C SER A 109 14.79 -12.96 -4.53
N ASP A 110 15.61 -13.96 -4.83
CA ASP A 110 15.41 -14.89 -5.97
C ASP A 110 14.57 -16.12 -5.59
N THR A 111 14.26 -16.31 -4.31
CA THR A 111 13.37 -17.38 -3.85
C THR A 111 11.93 -17.13 -4.33
N HIS A 112 11.44 -18.00 -5.22
CA HIS A 112 10.08 -17.97 -5.76
C HIS A 112 9.06 -18.39 -4.68
N ARG A 113 8.95 -17.62 -3.60
CA ARG A 113 7.82 -17.76 -2.68
C ARG A 113 6.66 -16.97 -3.27
N ARG A 114 5.53 -17.66 -3.51
CA ARG A 114 4.27 -17.03 -3.94
C ARG A 114 3.99 -15.87 -2.98
N THR A 115 3.84 -14.67 -3.51
CA THR A 115 3.59 -13.45 -2.74
C THR A 115 2.26 -13.60 -1.99
N ILE A 116 2.31 -13.64 -0.67
CA ILE A 116 1.13 -13.48 0.19
C ILE A 116 0.94 -11.97 0.31
N GLY A 117 0.04 -11.42 -0.50
CA GLY A 117 -0.39 -10.02 -0.36
C GLY A 117 -1.59 -9.97 0.58
N ASP A 118 -1.63 -8.97 1.45
CA ASP A 118 -2.81 -8.67 2.25
C ASP A 118 -3.95 -8.36 1.27
N ASN A 119 -5.03 -9.12 1.33
CA ASN A 119 -6.18 -9.02 0.43
C ASN A 119 -7.02 -7.74 0.66
N TYR A 120 -6.39 -6.59 0.87
CA TYR A 120 -7.06 -5.28 0.82
C TYR A 120 -7.25 -4.87 -0.64
N SER A 121 -8.02 -5.69 -1.35
CA SER A 121 -8.60 -5.38 -2.65
C SER A 121 -9.81 -4.48 -2.42
N THR A 122 -9.60 -3.18 -2.26
CA THR A 122 -10.68 -2.22 -2.56
C THR A 122 -10.84 -2.20 -4.08
N SER A 123 -12.06 -2.47 -4.55
CA SER A 123 -12.44 -2.47 -5.97
C SER A 123 -12.26 -1.10 -6.67
N LEU A 124 -11.76 -0.08 -5.97
CA LEU A 124 -11.43 1.24 -6.49
C LEU A 124 -9.97 1.40 -6.93
N SER A 125 -9.06 0.50 -6.58
CA SER A 125 -7.66 0.63 -7.00
C SER A 125 -7.48 0.06 -8.41
N LYS A 126 -7.81 0.86 -9.42
CA LYS A 126 -7.49 0.61 -10.83
C LYS A 126 -5.99 0.90 -11.06
N GLY A 127 -5.14 0.17 -10.36
CA GLY A 127 -3.69 0.33 -10.34
C GLY A 127 -3.12 -0.54 -9.23
N GLY A 128 -2.89 -1.82 -9.53
CA GLY A 128 -2.44 -2.82 -8.56
C GLY A 128 -1.26 -2.36 -7.70
N PHE A 129 -1.15 -3.01 -6.52
CA PHE A 129 -0.14 -2.80 -5.48
C PHE A 129 -0.46 -1.72 -4.43
N GLU A 130 -1.70 -1.67 -3.90
CA GLU A 130 -2.04 -0.85 -2.72
C GLU A 130 -1.67 -1.48 -1.35
N GLY A 131 -0.86 -2.55 -1.35
CA GLY A 131 -0.42 -3.23 -0.12
C GLY A 131 0.37 -4.52 -0.36
N GLY A 132 0.65 -4.88 -1.61
CA GLY A 132 1.42 -6.08 -1.94
C GLY A 132 2.93 -5.87 -1.72
N LEU A 133 3.58 -6.90 -1.16
CA LEU A 133 5.03 -7.03 -1.13
C LEU A 133 5.57 -6.93 -2.57
N LYS A 134 6.12 -5.76 -2.97
CA LYS A 134 6.81 -5.65 -4.25
C LYS A 134 8.10 -6.46 -4.15
N ARG A 135 8.16 -7.54 -4.91
CA ARG A 135 9.32 -8.43 -4.95
C ARG A 135 10.23 -8.03 -6.10
N ASN A 136 11.41 -7.55 -5.75
CA ASN A 136 12.48 -7.29 -6.68
C ASN A 136 13.42 -8.51 -6.75
N PRO A 137 14.12 -8.73 -7.89
CA PRO A 137 15.14 -9.77 -7.96
C PRO A 137 16.26 -9.45 -6.94
N ALA A 138 16.91 -10.51 -6.45
CA ALA A 138 18.02 -10.37 -5.50
C ALA A 138 19.09 -9.43 -6.06
N ILE A 139 19.83 -8.80 -5.15
CA ILE A 139 20.89 -7.87 -5.57
C ILE A 139 22.16 -8.69 -5.73
N GLN A 140 22.60 -8.84 -6.98
CA GLN A 140 23.90 -9.43 -7.29
C GLN A 140 24.99 -8.37 -7.10
N VAL A 141 25.96 -8.72 -6.26
CA VAL A 141 27.08 -7.86 -5.87
C VAL A 141 28.37 -8.64 -5.99
N LEU A 142 29.45 -7.95 -6.32
CA LEU A 142 30.80 -8.48 -6.22
C LEU A 142 31.33 -8.20 -4.81
N ASP A 143 31.81 -9.23 -4.12
CA ASP A 143 32.50 -9.06 -2.85
C ASP A 143 33.87 -8.37 -3.05
N GLN A 144 34.60 -8.14 -1.95
CA GLN A 144 35.93 -7.53 -1.98
C GLN A 144 36.93 -8.27 -2.90
N ARG A 145 36.72 -9.56 -3.19
CA ARG A 145 37.57 -10.43 -4.00
C ARG A 145 37.05 -10.63 -5.42
N GLY A 146 35.97 -9.95 -5.81
CA GLY A 146 35.36 -10.09 -7.14
C GLY A 146 34.46 -11.33 -7.28
N LEU A 147 34.07 -11.98 -6.18
CA LEU A 147 33.13 -13.09 -6.21
C LEU A 147 31.69 -12.57 -6.29
N THR A 148 30.90 -13.13 -7.21
CA THR A 148 29.47 -12.83 -7.32
C THR A 148 28.68 -13.46 -6.17
N VAL A 149 28.01 -12.62 -5.37
CA VAL A 149 27.13 -13.04 -4.28
C VAL A 149 25.76 -12.43 -4.50
N SER A 150 24.70 -13.21 -4.28
CA SER A 150 23.32 -12.70 -4.36
C SER A 150 22.79 -12.44 -2.95
N ILE A 151 22.29 -11.23 -2.73
CA ILE A 151 21.87 -10.78 -1.41
C ILE A 151 20.38 -10.50 -1.41
N ASP A 152 19.70 -11.15 -0.46
CA ASP A 152 18.32 -10.90 -0.15
C ASP A 152 18.24 -9.80 0.93
N ILE A 153 17.50 -8.74 0.64
CA ILE A 153 17.34 -7.60 1.55
C ILE A 153 15.86 -7.22 1.65
N ALA A 154 15.44 -6.75 2.82
CA ALA A 154 14.13 -6.20 3.07
C ALA A 154 14.30 -4.72 3.47
N VAL A 155 13.53 -3.84 2.84
CA VAL A 155 13.61 -2.39 3.12
C VAL A 155 12.22 -1.87 3.42
N GLN A 156 12.04 -1.31 4.61
CA GLN A 156 10.82 -0.65 5.04
C GLN A 156 10.94 0.86 4.87
N TYR A 157 9.95 1.48 4.23
CA TYR A 157 9.93 2.92 3.94
C TYR A 157 8.52 3.44 3.79
N SER A 158 8.34 4.75 3.90
CA SER A 158 7.08 5.44 3.62
C SER A 158 7.31 6.73 2.83
N LEU A 159 6.37 7.09 1.97
CA LEU A 159 6.40 8.38 1.29
C LEU A 159 6.13 9.49 2.31
N ARG A 160 6.96 10.54 2.32
CA ARG A 160 6.75 11.70 3.18
C ARG A 160 5.52 12.46 2.69
N ALA A 161 4.54 12.64 3.57
CA ALA A 161 3.27 13.28 3.26
C ALA A 161 3.45 14.70 2.70
N GLU A 162 4.32 15.49 3.33
CA GLU A 162 4.54 16.91 3.02
C GLU A 162 5.12 17.14 1.63
N SER A 163 5.99 16.23 1.17
CA SER A 163 6.67 16.33 -0.13
C SER A 163 6.08 15.40 -1.20
N ALA A 164 4.97 14.70 -0.90
CA ALA A 164 4.30 13.82 -1.84
C ALA A 164 3.91 14.51 -3.15
N PRO A 165 3.33 15.75 -3.17
CA PRO A 165 3.00 16.43 -4.42
C PRO A 165 4.23 16.62 -5.32
N LYS A 166 5.31 17.18 -4.77
CA LYS A 166 6.58 17.42 -5.50
C LYS A 166 7.22 16.11 -5.96
N THR A 167 7.12 15.06 -5.15
CA THR A 167 7.68 13.74 -5.49
C THR A 167 6.95 13.14 -6.69
N ILE A 168 5.62 13.17 -6.68
CA ILE A 168 4.81 12.60 -7.78
C ILE A 168 4.91 13.45 -9.04
N GLU A 169 4.98 14.78 -8.91
CA GLU A 169 5.23 15.68 -10.03
C GLU A 169 6.56 15.36 -10.74
N LYS A 170 7.65 15.21 -9.96
CA LYS A 170 9.01 15.01 -10.50
C LYS A 170 9.26 13.59 -10.99
N TRP A 171 8.80 12.58 -10.26
CA TRP A 171 9.18 11.18 -10.49
C TRP A 171 8.05 10.31 -11.07
N GLY A 172 6.79 10.76 -10.96
CA GLY A 172 5.60 10.04 -11.40
C GLY A 172 5.27 8.84 -10.51
N SER A 173 4.43 7.94 -11.03
CA SER A 173 4.03 6.71 -10.34
C SER A 173 5.20 5.75 -10.06
N SER A 174 6.26 5.79 -10.89
CA SER A 174 7.46 4.98 -10.73
C SER A 174 8.48 5.56 -9.75
N TRP A 175 8.12 6.53 -8.91
CA TRP A 175 9.04 7.15 -7.94
C TRP A 175 9.76 6.13 -7.06
N GLU A 176 9.07 5.07 -6.65
CA GLU A 176 9.62 4.02 -5.81
C GLU A 176 10.76 3.25 -6.50
N GLU A 177 10.58 2.98 -7.80
CA GLU A 177 11.59 2.33 -8.63
C GLU A 177 12.80 3.25 -8.86
N LYS A 178 12.52 4.52 -9.18
CA LYS A 178 13.55 5.51 -9.52
C LYS A 178 14.36 5.98 -8.30
N ILE A 179 13.74 6.04 -7.13
CA ILE A 179 14.36 6.51 -5.89
C ILE A 179 14.82 5.31 -5.06
N ILE A 180 13.90 4.49 -4.57
CA ILE A 180 14.21 3.46 -3.57
C ILE A 180 14.98 2.31 -4.20
N ASN A 181 14.45 1.71 -5.27
CA ASN A 181 15.14 0.58 -5.89
C ASN A 181 16.54 0.99 -6.38
N SER A 182 16.66 2.14 -7.06
CA SER A 182 17.96 2.65 -7.52
C SER A 182 18.95 2.88 -6.37
N LYS A 183 18.55 3.60 -5.31
CA LYS A 183 19.48 3.99 -4.24
C LYS A 183 19.85 2.83 -3.33
N VAL A 184 18.92 1.92 -3.03
CA VAL A 184 19.22 0.69 -2.29
C VAL A 184 20.22 -0.17 -3.08
N ARG A 185 19.98 -0.38 -4.37
CA ARG A 185 20.87 -1.16 -5.25
C ARG A 185 22.27 -0.57 -5.38
N GLU A 186 22.39 0.75 -5.41
CA GLU A 186 23.66 1.47 -5.41
C GLU A 186 24.42 1.24 -4.09
N VAL A 187 23.75 1.52 -2.95
CA VAL A 187 24.37 1.45 -1.62
C VAL A 187 24.71 0.02 -1.21
N VAL A 188 23.85 -0.95 -1.49
CA VAL A 188 24.13 -2.37 -1.20
C VAL A 188 25.39 -2.82 -1.93
N ARG A 189 25.56 -2.41 -3.20
CA ARG A 189 26.78 -2.72 -3.97
C ARG A 189 28.03 -2.07 -3.37
N ASP A 190 27.94 -0.80 -2.96
CA ASP A 190 29.06 -0.08 -2.33
C ASP A 190 29.44 -0.65 -0.95
N VAL A 191 28.47 -1.00 -0.11
CA VAL A 191 28.75 -1.49 1.26
C VAL A 191 29.28 -2.90 1.22
N VAL A 192 28.58 -3.82 0.53
CA VAL A 192 28.93 -5.25 0.54
C VAL A 192 30.26 -5.47 -0.18
N GLY A 193 30.56 -4.71 -1.24
CA GLY A 193 31.83 -4.81 -1.96
C GLY A 193 33.08 -4.53 -1.12
N LYS A 194 32.93 -4.03 0.11
CA LYS A 194 34.04 -3.80 1.06
C LYS A 194 34.37 -5.02 1.92
N TYR A 195 33.50 -6.03 1.93
CA TYR A 195 33.64 -7.20 2.79
C TYR A 195 33.88 -8.46 1.94
N PRO A 196 34.69 -9.42 2.43
CA PRO A 196 34.83 -10.72 1.79
C PRO A 196 33.58 -11.57 2.04
N ALA A 197 33.21 -12.39 1.05
CA ALA A 197 31.97 -13.17 1.06
C ALA A 197 31.81 -14.08 2.30
N GLU A 198 32.92 -14.58 2.84
CA GLU A 198 32.93 -15.46 4.01
C GLU A 198 32.51 -14.75 5.30
N LYS A 199 32.75 -13.44 5.40
CA LYS A 199 32.40 -12.63 6.59
C LYS A 199 31.02 -12.00 6.53
N LEU A 200 30.37 -11.99 5.35
CA LEU A 200 29.05 -11.39 5.18
C LEU A 200 27.99 -11.97 6.15
N PRO A 201 27.93 -13.29 6.40
CA PRO A 201 26.96 -13.85 7.36
C PRO A 201 27.21 -13.41 8.80
N GLU A 202 28.49 -13.30 9.20
CA GLU A 202 28.90 -12.90 10.55
C GLU A 202 28.60 -11.41 10.80
N MET A 203 28.90 -10.56 9.82
CA MET A 203 28.78 -9.10 9.93
C MET A 203 27.42 -8.56 9.45
N ARG A 204 26.39 -9.41 9.32
CA ARG A 204 25.10 -9.05 8.71
C ARG A 204 24.44 -7.81 9.31
N ASN A 205 24.53 -7.65 10.64
CA ASN A 205 23.87 -6.55 11.37
C ASN A 205 24.60 -5.23 11.13
N GLU A 206 25.94 -5.27 11.13
CA GLU A 206 26.77 -4.09 10.84
C GLU A 206 26.55 -3.63 9.40
N ILE A 207 26.55 -4.57 8.44
CA ILE A 207 26.29 -4.31 7.03
C ILE A 207 24.89 -3.71 6.85
N ALA A 208 23.86 -4.27 7.50
CA ALA A 208 22.50 -3.76 7.43
C ALA A 208 22.40 -2.31 7.96
N SER A 209 23.04 -2.02 9.10
CA SER A 209 23.10 -0.67 9.68
C SER A 209 23.83 0.33 8.78
N ALA A 210 24.95 -0.10 8.18
CA ALA A 210 25.71 0.71 7.23
C ALA A 210 24.89 1.02 5.95
N ILE A 211 24.16 0.02 5.43
CA ILE A 211 23.24 0.23 4.30
C ILE A 211 22.12 1.18 4.70
N GLN A 212 21.49 0.99 5.86
CA GLN A 212 20.40 1.86 6.33
C GLN A 212 20.85 3.32 6.41
N THR A 213 22.01 3.57 7.02
CA THR A 213 22.58 4.92 7.16
C THR A 213 22.83 5.55 5.79
N LYS A 214 23.55 4.86 4.90
CA LYS A 214 23.89 5.39 3.58
C LYS A 214 22.68 5.55 2.65
N VAL A 215 21.71 4.64 2.69
CA VAL A 215 20.46 4.79 1.93
C VAL A 215 19.69 6.00 2.43
N SER A 216 19.59 6.17 3.76
CA SER A 216 18.94 7.33 4.37
C SER A 216 19.62 8.65 3.95
N GLU A 217 20.95 8.72 3.99
CA GLU A 217 21.73 9.87 3.52
C GLU A 217 21.44 10.20 2.06
N LYS A 218 21.51 9.19 1.18
CA LYS A 218 21.27 9.36 -0.26
C LYS A 218 19.84 9.81 -0.58
N ILE A 219 18.85 9.34 0.18
CA ILE A 219 17.44 9.76 0.04
C ILE A 219 17.23 11.16 0.61
N ASN A 220 17.83 11.49 1.76
CA ASN A 220 17.69 12.80 2.41
C ASN A 220 18.43 13.91 1.65
N ALA A 221 19.41 13.55 0.82
CA ALA A 221 20.06 14.45 -0.11
C ALA A 221 19.16 14.85 -1.29
N LEU A 222 18.06 14.11 -1.53
CA LEU A 222 17.09 14.49 -2.55
C LEU A 222 16.23 15.66 -2.06
N GLU A 223 15.90 16.54 -3.00
CA GLU A 223 15.03 17.68 -2.78
C GLU A 223 13.69 17.25 -2.15
N GLY A 224 13.28 17.95 -1.09
CA GLY A 224 12.04 17.67 -0.38
C GLY A 224 12.04 16.40 0.48
N LYS A 225 13.16 15.66 0.58
CA LYS A 225 13.30 14.45 1.42
C LYS A 225 12.11 13.49 1.21
N PRO A 226 11.92 12.99 -0.03
CA PRO A 226 10.66 12.42 -0.50
C PRO A 226 10.22 11.20 0.30
N VAL A 227 11.15 10.48 0.93
CA VAL A 227 10.90 9.19 1.56
C VAL A 227 11.50 9.18 2.97
N VAL A 228 10.79 8.53 3.88
CA VAL A 228 11.29 8.19 5.22
C VAL A 228 11.66 6.71 5.20
N LEU A 229 12.92 6.41 5.51
CA LEU A 229 13.41 5.05 5.66
C LEU A 229 13.19 4.58 7.11
N SER A 230 12.51 3.45 7.29
CA SER A 230 12.20 2.89 8.62
C SER A 230 13.24 1.86 9.06
N SER A 231 13.47 0.81 8.24
CA SER A 231 14.44 -0.23 8.54
C SER A 231 15.01 -0.85 7.27
N VAL A 232 16.24 -1.38 7.39
CA VAL A 232 16.86 -2.23 6.37
C VAL A 232 17.34 -3.51 7.04
N GLU A 233 16.94 -4.64 6.48
CA GLU A 233 17.25 -5.96 7.02
C GLU A 233 17.92 -6.83 5.97
N LEU A 234 19.10 -7.34 6.30
CA LEU A 234 19.76 -8.38 5.51
C LEU A 234 19.12 -9.74 5.84
N ARG A 235 18.66 -10.48 4.82
CA ARG A 235 17.96 -11.75 5.00
C ARG A 235 18.89 -12.92 4.73
N ASN A 236 19.02 -13.29 3.46
CA ASN A 236 19.84 -14.41 3.01
C ASN A 236 21.00 -13.91 2.16
N ILE A 237 22.12 -14.61 2.25
CA ILE A 237 23.28 -14.41 1.39
C ILE A 237 23.49 -15.71 0.64
N VAL A 238 23.26 -15.69 -0.67
CA VAL A 238 23.43 -16.86 -1.53
C VAL A 238 24.84 -16.80 -2.12
N LEU A 239 25.69 -17.65 -1.57
CA LEU A 239 27.07 -17.86 -2.01
C LEU A 239 27.11 -18.85 -3.19
N PRO A 240 28.05 -18.71 -4.13
CA PRO A 240 28.30 -19.74 -5.13
C PRO A 240 28.63 -21.10 -4.50
N PRO A 241 28.13 -22.22 -5.05
CA PRO A 241 28.21 -23.54 -4.41
C PRO A 241 29.65 -24.00 -4.15
N LYS A 242 30.59 -23.68 -5.05
CA LYS A 242 32.02 -24.01 -4.89
C LYS A 242 32.65 -23.36 -3.65
N ILE A 243 32.29 -22.11 -3.36
CA ILE A 243 32.85 -21.37 -2.22
C ILE A 243 32.17 -21.78 -0.94
N LYS A 244 30.84 -21.97 -0.96
CA LYS A 244 30.10 -22.51 0.17
C LYS A 244 30.72 -23.82 0.66
N ALA A 245 30.98 -24.77 -0.24
CA ALA A 245 31.63 -26.03 0.10
C ALA A 245 33.03 -25.84 0.71
N LYS A 246 33.84 -24.90 0.18
CA LYS A 246 35.17 -24.61 0.71
C LYS A 246 35.13 -23.96 2.10
N ILE A 247 34.17 -23.07 2.34
CA ILE A 247 33.95 -22.46 3.67
C ILE A 247 33.56 -23.54 4.67
N GLU A 248 32.62 -24.41 4.31
CA GLU A 248 32.19 -25.54 5.15
C GLU A 248 33.37 -26.46 5.49
N GLN A 249 34.25 -26.76 4.53
CA GLN A 249 35.48 -27.53 4.77
C GLN A 249 36.45 -26.82 5.73
N VAL A 250 36.70 -25.52 5.52
CA VAL A 250 37.60 -24.73 6.40
C VAL A 250 37.02 -24.61 7.81
N GLN A 251 35.70 -24.44 7.94
CA GLN A 251 35.03 -24.39 9.23
C GLN A 251 35.12 -25.73 9.96
N ALA A 252 34.91 -26.85 9.26
CA ALA A 252 35.08 -28.19 9.83
C ALA A 252 36.53 -28.39 10.35
N ALA A 253 37.53 -28.10 9.52
CA ALA A 253 38.93 -28.23 9.93
C ALA A 253 39.30 -27.35 11.14
N LYS A 254 38.76 -26.13 11.23
CA LYS A 254 38.95 -25.26 12.41
C LYS A 254 38.27 -25.82 13.66
N GLN A 255 37.09 -26.42 13.52
CA GLN A 255 36.40 -27.07 14.62
C GLN A 255 37.20 -28.27 15.13
N ASP A 256 37.77 -29.08 14.24
CA ASP A 256 38.61 -30.23 14.60
C ASP A 256 39.86 -29.81 15.39
N VAL A 257 40.54 -28.75 14.95
CA VAL A 257 41.69 -28.17 15.68
C VAL A 257 41.26 -27.67 17.05
N THR A 258 40.13 -26.96 17.13
CA THR A 258 39.60 -26.45 18.40
C THR A 258 39.27 -27.57 19.38
N ILE A 259 38.69 -28.67 18.89
CA ILE A 259 38.39 -29.86 19.69
C ILE A 259 39.69 -30.50 20.20
N ALA A 260 40.69 -30.67 19.34
CA ALA A 260 41.98 -31.24 19.71
C ALA A 260 42.72 -30.39 20.77
N GLU A 261 42.68 -29.06 20.65
CA GLU A 261 43.23 -28.13 21.64
C GLU A 261 42.49 -28.23 22.98
N GLN A 262 41.16 -28.25 22.96
CA GLN A 262 40.36 -28.43 24.17
C GLN A 262 40.63 -29.77 24.85
N GLN A 263 40.85 -30.85 24.08
CA GLN A 263 41.24 -32.15 24.62
C GLN A 263 42.62 -32.11 25.26
N LYS A 264 43.60 -31.45 24.62
CA LYS A 264 44.95 -31.25 25.18
C LYS A 264 44.92 -30.46 26.48
N GLU A 265 44.14 -29.38 26.55
CA GLU A 265 44.00 -28.54 27.74
C GLU A 265 43.36 -29.34 28.89
N LYS A 266 42.29 -30.11 28.61
CA LYS A 266 41.65 -31.00 29.60
C LYS A 266 42.63 -32.06 30.12
N ALA A 267 43.39 -32.69 29.23
CA ALA A 267 44.39 -33.69 29.63
C ALA A 267 45.47 -33.08 30.53
N LYS A 268 45.93 -31.86 30.23
CA LYS A 268 46.90 -31.13 31.04
C LYS A 268 46.34 -30.76 32.42
N GLN A 269 45.11 -30.25 32.48
CA GLN A 269 44.43 -29.94 33.75
C GLN A 269 44.22 -31.19 34.61
N GLN A 270 43.84 -32.32 33.99
CA GLN A 270 43.69 -33.58 34.71
C GLN A 270 45.03 -34.08 35.26
N ALA A 271 46.10 -33.99 34.47
CA ALA A 271 47.44 -34.35 34.92
C ALA A 271 47.92 -33.46 36.08
N GLN A 272 47.64 -32.15 36.04
CA GLN A 272 47.95 -31.24 37.14
C GLN A 272 47.17 -31.57 38.42
N LYS A 273 45.86 -31.80 38.32
CA LYS A 273 45.03 -32.22 39.46
C LYS A 273 45.54 -33.51 40.09
N ASN A 274 45.86 -34.51 39.27
CA ASN A 274 46.39 -35.78 39.76
C ASN A 274 47.75 -35.60 40.46
N ALA A 275 48.61 -34.70 39.95
CA ALA A 275 49.90 -34.40 40.57
C ALA A 275 49.79 -33.63 41.89
N GLU A 276 48.79 -32.76 42.04
CA GLU A 276 48.48 -32.08 43.31
C GLU A 276 47.93 -33.04 44.36
N ILE A 277 47.02 -33.94 43.99
CA ILE A 277 46.49 -34.99 44.89
C ILE A 277 47.62 -35.91 45.39
N ALA A 278 48.62 -36.19 44.56
CA ALA A 278 49.76 -37.03 44.95
C ALA A 278 50.78 -36.32 45.86
N LYS A 279 50.71 -34.99 46.01
CA LYS A 279 51.61 -34.18 46.84
C LYS A 279 51.01 -33.75 48.19
N GLY A 280 49.68 -33.74 48.32
CA GLY A 280 48.96 -33.46 49.57
C GLY A 280 48.67 -34.73 50.35
#